data_AF-A0A7V4WUP3-F1
#
_entry.id   AF-A0A7V4WUP3-F1
#
_cell.length_a   1.000
_cell.length_b   1.000
_cell.length_c   1.000
_cell.angle_alpha   90.00
_cell.angle_beta   90.00
_cell.angle_gamma   90.00
#
_symmetry.space_group_name_H-M   'P 1'
#
loop_
_entity.id
_entity.type
_entity.pdbx_description
1 polymer ?
#
loop_
_entity_poly.entity_id
_entity_poly.type
_entity_poly.pdbx_seq_one_letter_code
_entity_poly.pdbx_strand_id
1 'polypeptide(L)'
;MNKKNLSGILSEFTIACLILIGLYISAANAADSSMQDTGKKESSASFFAYNEERFAMLQKAAEDVKVEVKEDVEKKSGLKAAFFSAIIPGAGQVYTKNYWRAALYAGLEIVLWSANIIYNNKGDDVDTRMRAYGDEHWSEHKYWSFLYYKANQIGVEGLPNYQYDENDPNKLLLEFNTDVANNLRYLEGRLGYTHILPSTKTQQYYEMIYKYLHQFGVGWDDVLATFGDAFYYDSGDYTKLTPNIAFYRDLRNESNGYYDLANTMLSVILVNHVVSAIDAAFSAKKYNEGLQYSFRASSRRVAGRSLNMYGVVLTW
;
A
#
# COMPACT_ATOMS: atom_id res chain seq x y z
N MET A 1 -12.21 -15.35 -17.53
CA MET A 1 -10.77 -15.58 -17.80
C MET A 1 -10.33 -16.83 -17.03
N ASN A 2 -9.77 -17.81 -17.73
CA ASN A 2 -9.56 -19.17 -17.24
C ASN A 2 -8.30 -19.25 -16.35
N LYS A 3 -8.40 -19.85 -15.14
CA LYS A 3 -7.32 -19.94 -14.13
C LYS A 3 -6.01 -20.58 -14.63
N LYS A 4 -6.05 -21.31 -15.75
CA LYS A 4 -4.87 -21.97 -16.35
C LYS A 4 -3.87 -21.03 -17.03
N ASN A 5 -4.24 -19.79 -17.37
CA ASN A 5 -3.31 -18.86 -18.03
C ASN A 5 -2.52 -17.99 -17.04
N LEU A 6 -2.95 -17.89 -15.78
CA LEU A 6 -2.29 -17.02 -14.79
C LEU A 6 -1.01 -17.65 -14.21
N SER A 7 -0.98 -18.98 -14.04
CA SER A 7 0.18 -19.70 -13.50
C SER A 7 1.35 -19.76 -14.49
N GLY A 8 1.08 -19.82 -15.79
CA GLY A 8 2.11 -19.76 -16.84
C GLY A 8 2.80 -18.40 -16.87
N ILE A 9 2.01 -17.32 -16.84
CA ILE A 9 2.51 -15.93 -16.85
C ILE A 9 3.32 -15.63 -15.57
N LEU A 10 2.89 -16.12 -14.41
CA LEU A 10 3.64 -15.97 -13.15
C LEU A 10 4.97 -16.75 -13.17
N SER A 11 5.01 -17.92 -13.80
CA SER A 11 6.26 -18.70 -13.93
C SER A 11 7.28 -18.05 -14.86
N GLU A 12 6.82 -17.47 -15.98
CA GLU A 12 7.67 -16.76 -16.93
C GLU A 12 8.21 -15.45 -16.35
N PHE A 13 7.42 -14.75 -15.53
CA PHE A 13 7.83 -13.53 -14.84
C PHE A 13 8.92 -13.79 -13.77
N THR A 14 8.79 -14.91 -13.05
CA THR A 14 9.76 -15.31 -12.02
C THR A 14 11.10 -15.73 -12.66
N ILE A 15 11.05 -16.42 -13.79
CA ILE A 15 12.24 -16.82 -14.57
C ILE A 15 12.94 -15.59 -15.16
N ALA A 16 12.19 -14.60 -15.67
CA ALA A 16 12.76 -13.35 -16.18
C ALA A 16 13.49 -12.53 -15.09
N CYS A 17 12.94 -12.47 -13.88
CA CYS A 17 13.60 -11.83 -12.74
C CYS A 17 14.90 -12.55 -12.33
N LEU A 18 14.90 -13.89 -12.31
CA LEU A 18 16.10 -14.67 -11.96
C LEU A 18 17.21 -14.56 -13.02
N ILE A 19 16.86 -14.47 -14.31
CA ILE A 19 17.82 -14.26 -15.40
C ILE A 19 18.48 -12.88 -15.30
N LEU A 20 17.71 -11.83 -14.97
CA LEU A 20 18.24 -10.48 -14.79
C LEU A 20 19.17 -10.36 -13.58
N ILE A 21 18.85 -11.06 -12.48
CA ILE A 21 19.72 -11.15 -11.30
C ILE A 21 21.02 -11.91 -11.63
N GLY A 22 20.93 -13.00 -12.42
CA GLY A 22 22.10 -13.78 -12.86
C GLY A 22 23.03 -13.01 -13.81
N LEU A 23 22.49 -12.21 -14.72
CA LEU A 23 23.27 -11.35 -15.63
C LEU A 23 23.97 -10.19 -14.91
N TYR A 24 23.39 -9.71 -13.81
CA TYR A 24 24.02 -8.70 -12.96
C TYR A 24 25.24 -9.25 -12.20
N ILE A 25 25.16 -10.49 -11.72
CA ILE A 25 26.24 -11.16 -10.97
C ILE A 25 27.40 -11.56 -11.90
N SER A 26 27.12 -12.00 -13.13
CA SER A 26 28.18 -12.36 -14.10
C SER A 26 28.94 -11.17 -14.65
N ALA A 27 28.28 -10.01 -14.81
CA ALA A 27 28.94 -8.76 -15.20
C ALA A 27 29.87 -8.21 -14.10
N ALA A 28 29.54 -8.45 -12.83
CA ALA A 28 30.39 -8.07 -11.69
C ALA A 28 31.67 -8.92 -11.60
N ASN A 29 31.61 -10.21 -11.98
CA ASN A 29 32.76 -11.12 -11.91
C ASN A 29 33.69 -11.05 -13.12
N ALA A 30 33.18 -10.64 -14.30
CA ALA A 30 34.00 -10.53 -15.52
C ALA A 30 34.92 -9.28 -15.53
N ALA A 31 34.69 -8.32 -14.64
CA ALA A 31 35.54 -7.15 -14.47
C ALA A 31 36.85 -7.44 -13.71
N ASP A 32 36.96 -8.61 -13.06
CA ASP A 32 38.06 -8.94 -12.15
C ASP A 32 39.15 -9.84 -12.77
N SER A 33 38.92 -10.42 -13.95
CA SER A 33 39.76 -11.53 -14.48
C SER A 33 40.60 -11.23 -15.74
N SER A 34 40.80 -9.97 -16.14
CA SER A 34 41.49 -9.62 -17.41
C SER A 34 42.95 -9.16 -17.28
N MET A 35 43.66 -9.53 -16.21
CA MET A 35 45.12 -9.41 -16.16
C MET A 35 45.78 -10.77 -15.90
N GLN A 36 46.21 -11.45 -16.98
CA GLN A 36 47.55 -12.07 -17.11
C GLN A 36 47.72 -12.79 -18.46
N ASP A 37 48.74 -12.34 -19.19
CA ASP A 37 49.27 -12.82 -20.47
C ASP A 37 50.31 -13.94 -20.25
N THR A 38 50.44 -14.86 -21.22
CA THR A 38 51.67 -15.51 -21.75
C THR A 38 51.21 -16.64 -22.71
N GLY A 39 51.76 -16.94 -23.89
CA GLY A 39 52.96 -16.51 -24.60
C GLY A 39 53.43 -17.70 -25.47
N LYS A 40 53.39 -17.62 -26.80
CA LYS A 40 54.16 -18.48 -27.72
C LYS A 40 54.36 -17.79 -29.07
N LYS A 41 55.64 -17.51 -29.39
CA LYS A 41 56.10 -16.84 -30.61
C LYS A 41 56.04 -17.81 -31.80
N GLU A 42 54.99 -17.71 -32.60
CA GLU A 42 55.08 -18.01 -34.04
C GLU A 42 55.60 -16.77 -34.77
N SER A 43 56.43 -16.99 -35.81
CA SER A 43 56.98 -15.92 -36.65
C SER A 43 55.86 -15.01 -37.13
N SER A 44 55.93 -13.73 -36.73
CA SER A 44 54.93 -12.71 -37.06
C SER A 44 54.66 -12.65 -38.56
N ALA A 45 55.66 -12.90 -39.41
CA ALA A 45 55.52 -12.87 -40.87
C ALA A 45 54.59 -13.97 -41.43
N SER A 46 54.58 -15.19 -40.88
CA SER A 46 53.68 -16.26 -41.32
C SER A 46 52.26 -16.09 -40.78
N PHE A 47 52.13 -15.50 -39.58
CA PHE A 47 50.82 -15.10 -39.03
C PHE A 47 50.21 -13.95 -39.83
N PHE A 48 51.02 -12.96 -40.24
CA PHE A 48 50.56 -11.84 -41.06
C PHE A 48 50.15 -12.30 -42.46
N ALA A 49 50.94 -13.15 -43.14
CA ALA A 49 50.60 -13.64 -44.48
C ALA A 49 49.35 -14.55 -44.50
N TYR A 50 49.21 -15.46 -43.53
CA TYR A 50 48.02 -16.32 -43.38
C TYR A 50 46.76 -15.51 -43.05
N ASN A 51 46.91 -14.44 -42.27
CA ASN A 51 45.81 -13.54 -41.96
C ASN A 51 45.49 -12.59 -43.11
N GLU A 52 46.47 -12.16 -43.92
CA GLU A 52 46.25 -11.21 -45.02
C GLU A 52 45.37 -11.82 -46.13
N GLU A 53 45.60 -13.09 -46.50
CA GLU A 53 44.73 -13.80 -47.45
C GLU A 53 43.33 -14.07 -46.87
N ARG A 54 43.23 -14.39 -45.57
CA ARG A 54 41.95 -14.53 -44.87
C ARG A 54 41.22 -13.20 -44.73
N PHE A 55 41.93 -12.10 -44.49
CA PHE A 55 41.37 -10.75 -44.45
C PHE A 55 40.90 -10.33 -45.84
N ALA A 56 41.64 -10.65 -46.90
CA ALA A 56 41.19 -10.43 -48.27
C ALA A 56 39.96 -11.28 -48.62
N MET A 57 39.90 -12.54 -48.18
CA MET A 57 38.70 -13.39 -48.33
C MET A 57 37.51 -12.88 -47.50
N LEU A 58 37.74 -12.42 -46.27
CA LEU A 58 36.70 -11.84 -45.40
C LEU A 58 36.22 -10.49 -45.93
N GLN A 59 37.10 -9.69 -46.52
CA GLN A 59 36.77 -8.41 -47.13
C GLN A 59 35.99 -8.63 -48.44
N LYS A 60 36.40 -9.62 -49.25
CA LYS A 60 35.65 -10.05 -50.43
C LYS A 60 34.29 -10.68 -50.08
N ALA A 61 34.23 -11.48 -49.01
CA ALA A 61 32.97 -11.99 -48.47
C ALA A 61 32.10 -10.86 -47.90
N ALA A 62 32.69 -9.85 -47.25
CA ALA A 62 31.97 -8.68 -46.73
C ALA A 62 31.51 -7.71 -47.85
N GLU A 63 32.18 -7.72 -49.00
CA GLU A 63 31.76 -6.96 -50.20
C GLU A 63 30.55 -7.59 -50.91
N ASP A 64 30.49 -8.92 -50.96
CA ASP A 64 29.37 -9.66 -51.58
C ASP A 64 28.15 -9.80 -50.65
N VAL A 65 28.35 -9.62 -49.34
CA VAL A 65 27.24 -9.65 -48.38
C VAL A 65 26.67 -8.22 -48.23
N LYS A 66 25.62 -7.92 -48.99
CA LYS A 66 24.66 -6.87 -48.63
C LYS A 66 23.94 -7.28 -47.35
N VAL A 67 24.54 -7.07 -46.18
CA VAL A 67 23.79 -7.11 -44.92
C VAL A 67 22.97 -5.82 -44.85
N GLU A 68 21.76 -5.84 -45.40
CA GLU A 68 20.72 -4.93 -44.88
C GLU A 68 20.41 -5.43 -43.46
N VAL A 69 21.13 -4.92 -42.46
CA VAL A 69 20.67 -5.00 -41.07
C VAL A 69 19.47 -4.05 -40.99
N LYS A 70 18.28 -4.55 -41.37
CA LYS A 70 17.03 -4.00 -40.85
C LYS A 70 16.96 -4.49 -39.41
N GLU A 71 17.58 -3.76 -38.50
CA GLU A 71 17.09 -3.79 -37.13
C GLU A 71 15.68 -3.19 -37.18
N ASP A 72 14.65 -4.04 -37.25
CA ASP A 72 13.28 -3.62 -36.98
C ASP A 72 13.22 -3.23 -35.52
N VAL A 73 13.62 -1.98 -35.21
CA VAL A 73 13.56 -1.50 -33.84
C VAL A 73 12.10 -1.29 -33.46
N GLU A 74 11.57 -2.23 -32.69
CA GLU A 74 10.17 -2.26 -32.30
C GLU A 74 9.80 -1.02 -31.47
N LYS A 75 8.87 -0.21 -31.99
CA LYS A 75 8.28 0.93 -31.27
C LYS A 75 7.50 0.43 -30.05
N LYS A 76 7.54 1.21 -28.96
CA LYS A 76 6.83 0.94 -27.71
C LYS A 76 5.47 1.64 -27.69
N SER A 77 4.44 0.92 -27.22
CA SER A 77 3.09 1.47 -27.11
C SER A 77 2.92 2.23 -25.80
N GLY A 78 2.52 3.51 -25.88
CA GLY A 78 2.23 4.32 -24.71
C GLY A 78 1.07 3.78 -23.87
N LEU A 79 0.04 3.22 -24.51
CA LEU A 79 -1.08 2.62 -23.79
C LEU A 79 -0.65 1.36 -23.01
N LYS A 80 0.19 0.50 -23.61
CA LYS A 80 0.74 -0.66 -22.90
C LYS A 80 1.63 -0.24 -21.73
N ALA A 81 2.48 0.78 -21.94
CA ALA A 81 3.33 1.33 -20.90
C ALA A 81 2.51 1.87 -19.72
N ALA A 82 1.48 2.69 -19.99
CA ALA A 82 0.58 3.21 -18.98
C ALA A 82 -0.15 2.10 -18.22
N PHE A 83 -0.68 1.11 -18.93
CA PHE A 83 -1.38 -0.02 -18.32
C PHE A 83 -0.48 -0.78 -17.36
N PHE A 84 0.77 -1.07 -17.74
CA PHE A 84 1.72 -1.73 -16.85
C PHE A 84 2.00 -0.91 -15.59
N SER A 85 2.26 0.40 -15.72
CA SER A 85 2.52 1.26 -14.56
C SER A 85 1.30 1.56 -13.70
N ALA A 86 0.09 1.45 -14.24
CA ALA A 86 -1.14 1.57 -13.45
C ALA A 86 -1.34 0.37 -12.51
N ILE A 87 -0.90 -0.83 -12.92
CA ILE A 87 -0.95 -2.03 -12.06
C ILE A 87 0.22 -2.03 -11.08
N ILE A 88 1.44 -1.81 -11.60
CA ILE A 88 2.67 -1.83 -10.82
C ILE A 88 3.47 -0.58 -11.19
N PRO A 89 3.51 0.45 -10.33
CA PRO A 89 4.25 1.67 -10.59
C PRO A 89 5.71 1.38 -10.96
N GLY A 90 6.16 1.97 -12.07
CA GLY A 90 7.49 1.71 -12.64
C GLY A 90 7.55 0.62 -13.73
N ALA A 91 6.57 -0.28 -13.84
CA ALA A 91 6.61 -1.39 -14.81
C ALA A 91 6.56 -0.92 -16.28
N GLY A 92 5.80 0.14 -16.58
CA GLY A 92 5.79 0.81 -17.87
C GLY A 92 7.10 1.50 -18.22
N GLN A 93 7.81 2.03 -17.21
CA GLN A 93 9.15 2.58 -17.37
C GLN A 93 10.17 1.47 -17.69
N VAL A 94 10.04 0.29 -17.07
CA VAL A 94 10.83 -0.90 -17.47
C VAL A 94 10.55 -1.28 -18.92
N TYR A 95 9.28 -1.33 -19.34
CA TYR A 95 8.88 -1.62 -20.73
C TYR A 95 9.48 -0.64 -21.74
N THR A 96 9.67 0.61 -21.34
CA THR A 96 10.26 1.69 -22.17
C THR A 96 11.76 1.87 -21.95
N LYS A 97 12.42 0.95 -21.22
CA LYS A 97 13.86 0.93 -20.89
C LYS A 97 14.35 2.14 -20.08
N ASN A 98 13.46 2.80 -19.34
CA ASN A 98 13.78 3.93 -18.47
C ASN A 98 13.92 3.46 -17.00
N TYR A 99 14.99 2.72 -16.73
CA TYR A 99 15.17 2.00 -15.45
C TYR A 99 15.30 2.92 -14.23
N TRP A 100 15.87 4.12 -14.37
CA TRP A 100 16.01 5.02 -13.23
C TRP A 100 14.64 5.53 -12.75
N ARG A 101 13.72 5.83 -13.68
CA ARG A 101 12.34 6.21 -13.32
C ARG A 101 11.57 5.02 -12.77
N ALA A 102 11.79 3.83 -13.32
CA ALA A 102 11.21 2.61 -12.77
C ALA A 102 11.63 2.42 -11.30
N ALA A 103 12.92 2.58 -10.99
CA ALA A 103 13.45 2.50 -9.64
C ALA A 103 12.87 3.58 -8.72
N LEU A 104 12.68 4.80 -9.20
CA LEU A 104 12.04 5.88 -8.43
C LEU A 104 10.60 5.51 -8.03
N TYR A 105 9.77 5.09 -8.99
CA TYR A 105 8.37 4.74 -8.71
C TYR A 105 8.25 3.51 -7.81
N ALA A 106 9.07 2.48 -8.05
CA ALA A 106 9.10 1.28 -7.22
C ALA A 106 9.63 1.57 -5.80
N GLY A 107 10.65 2.41 -5.68
CA GLY A 107 11.18 2.84 -4.37
C GLY A 107 10.15 3.62 -3.57
N LEU A 108 9.39 4.51 -4.23
CA LEU A 108 8.32 5.26 -3.59
C LEU A 108 7.19 4.33 -3.11
N GLU A 109 6.79 3.34 -3.90
CA GLU A 109 5.82 2.30 -3.48
C GLU A 109 6.28 1.59 -2.21
N ILE A 110 7.53 1.11 -2.18
CA ILE A 110 8.07 0.39 -1.02
C ILE A 110 8.00 1.26 0.24
N VAL A 111 8.41 2.53 0.15
CA VAL A 111 8.38 3.46 1.29
C VAL A 111 6.95 3.73 1.75
N LEU A 112 6.03 4.01 0.83
CA LEU A 112 4.65 4.33 1.17
C LEU A 112 3.90 3.13 1.76
N TRP A 113 4.05 1.93 1.19
CA TRP A 113 3.46 0.71 1.76
C TRP A 113 4.06 0.37 3.11
N SER A 114 5.38 0.52 3.28
CA SER A 114 6.03 0.32 4.58
C SER A 114 5.46 1.29 5.63
N ALA A 115 5.32 2.57 5.29
CA ALA A 115 4.71 3.56 6.16
C ALA A 115 3.25 3.21 6.49
N ASN A 116 2.45 2.84 5.48
CA ASN A 116 1.06 2.44 5.65
C ASN A 116 0.93 1.25 6.63
N ILE A 117 1.72 0.19 6.44
CA ILE A 117 1.70 -0.99 7.31
C ILE A 117 2.11 -0.61 8.73
N ILE A 118 3.17 0.18 8.91
CA ILE A 118 3.64 0.62 10.23
C ILE A 118 2.54 1.40 10.96
N TYR A 119 1.86 2.33 10.29
CA TYR A 119 0.83 3.13 10.92
C TYR A 119 -0.47 2.37 11.18
N ASN A 120 -0.85 1.42 10.32
CA ASN A 120 -1.96 0.50 10.63
C ASN A 120 -1.66 -0.31 11.90
N ASN A 121 -0.47 -0.91 12.00
CA ASN A 121 -0.09 -1.69 13.18
C ASN A 121 -0.09 -0.85 14.46
N LYS A 122 0.41 0.40 14.39
CA LYS A 122 0.34 1.33 15.53
C LYS A 122 -1.11 1.66 15.91
N GLY A 123 -1.98 1.87 14.92
CA GLY A 123 -3.41 2.06 15.12
C GLY A 123 -4.05 0.88 15.85
N ASP A 124 -3.74 -0.34 15.40
CA ASP A 124 -4.24 -1.60 15.98
C ASP A 124 -3.75 -1.81 17.43
N ASP A 125 -2.48 -1.50 17.70
CA ASP A 125 -1.89 -1.59 19.04
C ASP A 125 -2.58 -0.63 20.02
N VAL A 126 -2.85 0.60 19.58
CA VAL A 126 -3.55 1.61 20.41
C VAL A 126 -5.02 1.24 20.56
N ASP A 127 -5.69 0.79 19.51
CA ASP A 127 -7.08 0.33 19.55
C ASP A 127 -7.25 -0.85 20.51
N THR A 128 -6.30 -1.79 20.52
CA THR A 128 -6.30 -2.91 21.47
C THR A 128 -6.19 -2.43 22.91
N ARG A 129 -5.27 -1.50 23.20
CA ARG A 129 -5.16 -0.88 24.55
C ARG A 129 -6.42 -0.12 24.93
N MET A 130 -6.98 0.64 23.99
CA MET A 130 -8.21 1.38 24.19
C MET A 130 -9.38 0.45 24.55
N ARG A 131 -9.56 -0.65 23.80
CA ARG A 131 -10.61 -1.64 24.09
C ARG A 131 -10.43 -2.30 25.44
N ALA A 132 -9.21 -2.70 25.79
CA ALA A 132 -8.90 -3.26 27.09
C ALA A 132 -9.23 -2.27 28.23
N TYR A 133 -8.87 -0.99 28.05
CA TYR A 133 -9.19 0.06 29.01
C TYR A 133 -10.71 0.29 29.15
N GLY A 134 -11.43 0.30 28.02
CA GLY A 134 -12.89 0.35 28.02
C GLY A 134 -13.52 -0.86 28.71
N ASP A 135 -12.96 -2.05 28.52
CA ASP A 135 -13.45 -3.27 29.19
C ASP A 135 -13.20 -3.28 30.70
N GLU A 136 -12.15 -2.61 31.15
CA GLU A 136 -11.79 -2.48 32.57
C GLU A 136 -12.67 -1.43 33.28
N HIS A 137 -12.89 -0.28 32.65
CA HIS A 137 -13.51 0.89 33.29
C HIS A 137 -14.96 1.14 32.90
N TRP A 138 -15.48 0.51 31.84
CA TRP A 138 -16.87 0.65 31.43
C TRP A 138 -17.67 -0.64 31.70
N SER A 139 -18.72 -0.52 32.50
CA SER A 139 -19.50 -1.65 33.01
C SER A 139 -20.91 -1.70 32.41
N GLU A 140 -21.22 -2.78 31.68
CA GLU A 140 -22.60 -3.10 31.27
C GLU A 140 -23.52 -3.25 32.48
N HIS A 141 -23.05 -3.87 33.57
CA HIS A 141 -23.83 -4.06 34.78
C HIS A 141 -24.30 -2.71 35.32
N LYS A 142 -23.39 -1.74 35.42
CA LYS A 142 -23.69 -0.38 35.85
C LYS A 142 -24.65 0.32 34.90
N TYR A 143 -24.37 0.26 33.60
CA TYR A 143 -25.21 0.86 32.56
C TYR A 143 -26.66 0.36 32.60
N TRP A 144 -26.86 -0.96 32.56
CA TRP A 144 -28.20 -1.55 32.56
C TRP A 144 -28.93 -1.35 33.89
N SER A 145 -28.20 -1.35 35.01
CA SER A 145 -28.77 -1.03 36.32
C SER A 145 -29.33 0.39 36.36
N PHE A 146 -28.59 1.36 35.82
CA PHE A 146 -29.06 2.74 35.71
C PHE A 146 -30.31 2.86 34.82
N LEU A 147 -30.32 2.22 33.64
CA LEU A 147 -31.49 2.22 32.76
C LEU A 147 -32.73 1.62 33.46
N TYR A 148 -32.55 0.50 34.15
CA TYR A 148 -33.62 -0.15 34.93
C TYR A 148 -34.14 0.75 36.03
N TYR A 149 -33.24 1.32 36.85
CA TYR A 149 -33.60 2.25 37.92
C TYR A 149 -34.36 3.46 37.38
N LYS A 150 -33.85 4.10 36.32
CA LYS A 150 -34.50 5.25 35.67
C LYS A 150 -35.88 4.88 35.13
N ALA A 151 -36.02 3.73 34.49
CA ALA A 151 -37.29 3.24 33.97
C ALA A 151 -38.32 2.99 35.10
N ASN A 152 -37.87 2.45 36.24
CA ASN A 152 -38.70 2.25 37.41
C ASN A 152 -39.20 3.59 37.99
N GLN A 153 -38.31 4.57 38.12
CA GLN A 153 -38.65 5.91 38.63
C GLN A 153 -39.70 6.65 37.79
N ILE A 154 -39.67 6.49 36.46
CA ILE A 154 -40.65 7.13 35.57
C ILE A 154 -41.89 6.26 35.30
N GLY A 155 -41.97 5.07 35.91
CA GLY A 155 -43.14 4.19 35.79
C GLY A 155 -43.31 3.53 34.42
N VAL A 156 -42.23 3.05 33.79
CA VAL A 156 -42.34 2.28 32.54
C VAL A 156 -43.13 0.99 32.78
N GLU A 157 -44.26 0.83 32.09
CA GLU A 157 -45.08 -0.38 32.15
C GLU A 157 -44.34 -1.62 31.64
N GLY A 158 -44.63 -2.78 32.25
CA GLY A 158 -44.09 -4.08 31.83
C GLY A 158 -42.63 -4.33 32.24
N LEU A 159 -42.09 -3.56 33.20
CA LEU A 159 -40.75 -3.80 33.74
C LEU A 159 -40.67 -5.18 34.43
N PRO A 160 -39.61 -5.96 34.18
CA PRO A 160 -39.30 -7.13 34.98
C PRO A 160 -39.10 -6.76 36.45
N ASN A 161 -39.41 -7.67 37.37
CA ASN A 161 -39.22 -7.47 38.81
C ASN A 161 -37.78 -7.85 39.23
N TYR A 162 -36.82 -7.00 38.87
CA TYR A 162 -35.44 -7.13 39.33
C TYR A 162 -35.21 -6.32 40.60
N GLN A 163 -34.33 -6.81 41.46
CA GLN A 163 -33.90 -6.10 42.67
C GLN A 163 -32.57 -5.40 42.41
N TYR A 164 -32.39 -4.23 42.99
CA TYR A 164 -31.12 -3.49 42.99
C TYR A 164 -30.74 -3.12 44.42
N ASP A 165 -29.45 -2.88 44.66
CA ASP A 165 -28.96 -2.43 45.96
C ASP A 165 -29.38 -0.98 46.20
N GLU A 166 -30.26 -0.78 47.17
CA GLU A 166 -30.75 0.55 47.55
C GLU A 166 -29.66 1.41 48.22
N ASN A 167 -28.62 0.79 48.78
CA ASN A 167 -27.52 1.49 49.44
C ASN A 167 -26.36 1.81 48.48
N ASP A 168 -26.30 1.16 47.32
CA ASP A 168 -25.30 1.46 46.31
C ASP A 168 -25.66 2.78 45.58
N PRO A 169 -24.74 3.75 45.46
CA PRO A 169 -25.00 5.02 44.80
C PRO A 169 -25.34 4.87 43.31
N ASN A 170 -24.93 3.77 42.67
CA ASN A 170 -25.23 3.45 41.28
C ASN A 170 -26.48 2.57 41.11
N LYS A 171 -27.14 2.19 42.21
CA LYS A 171 -28.34 1.34 42.21
C LYS A 171 -28.13 0.06 41.40
N LEU A 172 -27.01 -0.62 41.64
CA LEU A 172 -26.63 -1.83 40.91
C LEU A 172 -27.66 -2.95 41.10
N LEU A 173 -28.07 -3.59 40.01
CA LEU A 173 -28.89 -4.80 40.05
C LEU A 173 -28.18 -5.89 40.88
N LEU A 174 -28.89 -6.55 41.78
CA LEU A 174 -28.29 -7.59 42.63
C LEU A 174 -27.84 -8.82 41.83
N GLU A 175 -28.54 -9.10 40.73
CA GLU A 175 -28.18 -10.14 39.77
C GLU A 175 -28.01 -9.53 38.39
N PHE A 176 -26.88 -9.80 37.75
CA PHE A 176 -26.61 -9.31 36.39
C PHE A 176 -25.88 -10.37 35.56
N ASN A 177 -26.44 -10.66 34.40
CA ASN A 177 -25.88 -11.55 33.39
C ASN A 177 -26.39 -11.13 32.00
N THR A 178 -25.97 -11.85 30.97
CA THR A 178 -26.36 -11.56 29.57
C THR A 178 -27.87 -11.62 29.34
N ASP A 179 -28.60 -12.51 30.01
CA ASP A 179 -30.06 -12.64 29.85
C ASP A 179 -30.79 -11.44 30.46
N VAL A 180 -30.34 -10.97 31.64
CA VAL A 180 -30.84 -9.73 32.26
C VAL A 180 -30.57 -8.55 31.33
N ALA A 181 -29.35 -8.41 30.81
CA ALA A 181 -29.03 -7.35 29.85
C ALA A 181 -29.96 -7.39 28.63
N ASN A 182 -30.15 -8.58 28.03
CA ASN A 182 -31.03 -8.77 26.88
C ASN A 182 -32.50 -8.41 27.18
N ASN A 183 -33.01 -8.76 28.36
CA ASN A 183 -34.35 -8.41 28.80
C ASN A 183 -34.53 -6.90 29.02
N LEU A 184 -33.46 -6.14 29.24
CA LEU A 184 -33.50 -4.69 29.47
C LEU A 184 -33.25 -3.86 28.21
N ARG A 185 -32.83 -4.45 27.08
CA ARG A 185 -32.48 -3.72 25.85
C ARG A 185 -33.58 -2.80 25.32
N TYR A 186 -34.85 -3.21 25.46
CA TYR A 186 -35.97 -2.40 25.01
C TYR A 186 -36.06 -1.03 25.72
N LEU A 187 -35.43 -0.89 26.90
CA LEU A 187 -35.42 0.34 27.66
C LEU A 187 -34.67 1.47 26.96
N GLU A 188 -33.66 1.18 26.15
CA GLU A 188 -32.96 2.22 25.36
C GLU A 188 -33.98 2.99 24.49
N GLY A 189 -34.83 2.26 23.77
CA GLY A 189 -35.90 2.86 22.97
C GLY A 189 -36.97 3.56 23.82
N ARG A 190 -37.39 2.96 24.94
CA ARG A 190 -38.40 3.57 25.85
C ARG A 190 -37.91 4.84 26.53
N LEU A 191 -36.60 4.94 26.76
CA LEU A 191 -35.95 6.09 27.40
C LEU A 191 -35.45 7.14 26.39
N GLY A 192 -35.77 6.97 25.10
CA GLY A 192 -35.48 7.96 24.06
C GLY A 192 -34.03 7.97 23.59
N TYR A 193 -33.29 6.87 23.75
CA TYR A 193 -31.94 6.76 23.21
C TYR A 193 -32.01 6.72 21.68
N THR A 194 -31.13 7.48 21.04
CA THR A 194 -31.01 7.52 19.57
C THR A 194 -30.10 6.44 19.03
N HIS A 195 -29.28 5.83 19.89
CA HIS A 195 -28.36 4.75 19.57
C HIS A 195 -28.56 3.60 20.55
N ILE A 196 -28.21 2.39 20.11
CA ILE A 196 -28.39 1.15 20.86
C ILE A 196 -27.01 0.60 21.17
N LEU A 197 -26.79 0.16 22.41
CA LEU A 197 -25.56 -0.54 22.77
C LEU A 197 -25.53 -1.91 22.08
N PRO A 198 -24.55 -2.21 21.21
CA PRO A 198 -24.42 -3.53 20.60
C PRO A 198 -24.32 -4.65 21.63
N SER A 199 -24.83 -5.83 21.33
CA SER A 199 -24.75 -6.99 22.24
C SER A 199 -23.40 -7.70 22.26
N THR A 200 -22.53 -7.33 21.33
CA THR A 200 -21.17 -7.86 21.20
C THR A 200 -20.19 -6.71 21.18
N LYS A 201 -19.03 -6.92 21.81
CA LYS A 201 -17.93 -5.94 21.92
C LYS A 201 -17.19 -5.73 20.59
N THR A 202 -17.92 -5.31 19.58
CA THR A 202 -17.42 -4.95 18.24
C THR A 202 -16.92 -3.51 18.22
N GLN A 203 -16.31 -3.07 17.10
CA GLN A 203 -15.96 -1.64 16.93
C GLN A 203 -17.14 -0.70 17.23
N GLN A 204 -18.35 -1.05 16.79
CA GLN A 204 -19.54 -0.24 17.05
C GLN A 204 -19.81 -0.06 18.55
N TYR A 205 -19.56 -1.09 19.36
CA TYR A 205 -19.76 -1.03 20.81
C TYR A 205 -18.84 0.01 21.44
N TYR A 206 -17.56 -0.06 21.13
CA TYR A 206 -16.57 0.89 21.64
C TYR A 206 -16.77 2.31 21.09
N GLU A 207 -17.37 2.45 19.91
CA GLU A 207 -17.82 3.74 19.38
C GLU A 207 -19.00 4.33 20.15
N MET A 208 -19.93 3.50 20.65
CA MET A 208 -21.07 4.00 21.43
C MET A 208 -20.61 4.66 22.72
N ILE A 209 -19.78 3.95 23.49
CA ILE A 209 -19.24 4.42 24.77
C ILE A 209 -18.23 5.59 24.61
N TYR A 210 -17.72 5.81 23.38
CA TYR A 210 -16.85 6.94 23.02
C TYR A 210 -17.62 8.20 22.58
N LYS A 211 -18.55 8.05 21.62
CA LYS A 211 -19.18 9.19 20.92
C LYS A 211 -20.41 9.73 21.64
N TYR A 212 -21.20 8.85 22.27
CA TYR A 212 -22.51 9.20 22.81
C TYR A 212 -22.50 9.13 24.34
N LEU A 213 -21.60 9.91 24.95
CA LEU A 213 -21.41 9.96 26.40
C LEU A 213 -22.69 10.36 27.15
N HIS A 214 -23.56 11.16 26.55
CA HIS A 214 -24.87 11.50 27.14
C HIS A 214 -25.84 10.31 27.19
N GLN A 215 -25.57 9.23 26.46
CA GLN A 215 -26.36 7.99 26.48
C GLN A 215 -25.62 6.91 27.27
N PHE A 216 -24.37 6.63 26.92
CA PHE A 216 -23.63 5.49 27.47
C PHE A 216 -22.62 5.87 28.58
N GLY A 217 -22.50 7.15 28.93
CA GLY A 217 -21.48 7.65 29.87
C GLY A 217 -21.58 7.08 31.28
N VAL A 218 -22.79 6.82 31.78
CA VAL A 218 -23.05 6.28 33.13
C VAL A 218 -22.43 4.90 33.37
N GLY A 219 -22.08 4.17 32.31
CA GLY A 219 -21.36 2.90 32.43
C GLY A 219 -19.91 3.05 32.89
N TRP A 220 -19.30 4.23 32.76
CA TRP A 220 -17.94 4.51 33.25
C TRP A 220 -17.90 4.48 34.78
N ASP A 221 -16.94 3.77 35.34
CA ASP A 221 -16.77 3.55 36.79
C ASP A 221 -16.61 4.84 37.61
N ASP A 222 -16.03 5.89 37.01
CA ASP A 222 -15.80 7.20 37.61
C ASP A 222 -16.96 8.22 37.43
N VAL A 223 -18.09 7.79 36.87
CA VAL A 223 -19.33 8.57 36.75
C VAL A 223 -20.36 8.07 37.78
N LEU A 224 -21.02 8.93 38.55
CA LEU A 224 -22.03 8.46 39.51
C LEU A 224 -23.42 8.39 38.85
N ALA A 225 -24.17 7.30 39.12
CA ALA A 225 -25.50 7.09 38.52
C ALA A 225 -26.64 7.91 39.21
N THR A 226 -26.32 8.81 40.14
CA THR A 226 -27.29 9.68 40.82
C THR A 226 -27.68 10.89 39.97
N PHE A 227 -28.98 11.20 39.94
CA PHE A 227 -29.51 12.45 39.37
C PHE A 227 -28.80 13.66 39.99
N GLY A 228 -28.05 14.41 39.19
CA GLY A 228 -27.34 15.61 39.62
C GLY A 228 -25.85 15.66 39.26
N ASP A 229 -25.29 14.62 38.63
CA ASP A 229 -23.91 14.70 38.12
C ASP A 229 -23.81 15.79 37.04
N ALA A 230 -22.90 16.74 37.25
CA ALA A 230 -22.66 17.89 36.37
C ALA A 230 -22.31 17.48 34.94
N PHE A 231 -21.83 16.25 34.75
CA PHE A 231 -21.53 15.66 33.45
C PHE A 231 -22.76 15.57 32.52
N TYR A 232 -23.96 15.34 33.07
CA TYR A 232 -25.17 15.08 32.29
C TYR A 232 -26.00 16.33 31.93
N TYR A 233 -25.78 17.46 32.62
CA TYR A 233 -26.61 18.66 32.46
C TYR A 233 -26.01 19.73 31.54
N ASP A 234 -24.73 19.61 31.16
CA ASP A 234 -24.04 20.60 30.34
C ASP A 234 -23.42 19.95 29.10
N SER A 235 -24.30 19.57 28.17
CA SER A 235 -24.03 18.71 27.00
C SER A 235 -23.13 19.32 25.92
N GLY A 236 -22.31 20.32 26.25
CA GLY A 236 -21.42 21.01 25.32
C GLY A 236 -20.05 21.37 25.88
N ASP A 237 -19.82 21.18 27.18
CA ASP A 237 -18.56 21.54 27.82
C ASP A 237 -17.66 20.32 28.04
N TYR A 238 -16.88 19.98 27.02
CA TYR A 238 -15.89 18.90 27.06
C TYR A 238 -14.74 19.15 28.05
N THR A 239 -14.73 20.29 28.79
CA THR A 239 -13.79 20.51 29.90
C THR A 239 -14.14 19.70 31.15
N LYS A 240 -15.31 19.05 31.18
CA LYS A 240 -15.82 18.30 32.34
C LYS A 240 -15.74 16.77 32.16
N LEU A 241 -14.84 16.28 31.31
CA LEU A 241 -14.63 14.83 31.19
C LEU A 241 -14.06 14.27 32.50
N THR A 242 -14.60 13.14 32.96
CA THR A 242 -13.96 12.38 34.03
C THR A 242 -12.60 11.86 33.57
N PRO A 243 -11.63 11.63 34.48
CA PRO A 243 -10.30 11.17 34.11
C PRO A 243 -10.28 9.93 33.21
N ASN A 244 -11.14 8.93 33.46
CA ASN A 244 -11.14 7.70 32.69
C ASN A 244 -11.73 7.91 31.29
N ILE A 245 -12.81 8.70 31.19
CA ILE A 245 -13.38 9.07 29.88
C ILE A 245 -12.36 9.87 29.07
N ALA A 246 -11.69 10.86 29.67
CA ALA A 246 -10.67 11.66 29.00
C ALA A 246 -9.54 10.77 28.46
N PHE A 247 -9.00 9.89 29.30
CA PHE A 247 -7.93 8.97 28.90
C PHE A 247 -8.35 8.02 27.78
N TYR A 248 -9.54 7.41 27.86
CA TYR A 248 -10.06 6.55 26.81
C TYR A 248 -10.25 7.30 25.48
N ARG A 249 -10.72 8.55 25.54
CA ARG A 249 -10.87 9.41 24.36
C ARG A 249 -9.53 9.77 23.74
N ASP A 250 -8.51 10.04 24.56
CA ASP A 250 -7.16 10.31 24.08
C ASP A 250 -6.58 9.09 23.34
N LEU A 251 -6.75 7.88 23.89
CA LEU A 251 -6.37 6.65 23.19
C LEU A 251 -7.13 6.48 21.86
N ARG A 252 -8.44 6.75 21.84
CA ARG A 252 -9.23 6.68 20.60
C ARG A 252 -8.75 7.68 19.55
N ASN A 253 -8.45 8.91 19.97
CA ASN A 253 -7.95 9.96 19.09
C ASN A 253 -6.55 9.62 18.55
N GLU A 254 -5.68 9.08 19.39
CA GLU A 254 -4.36 8.60 19.00
C GLU A 254 -4.46 7.48 17.95
N SER A 255 -5.29 6.45 18.21
CA SER A 255 -5.53 5.36 17.27
C SER A 255 -6.07 5.87 15.93
N ASN A 256 -7.11 6.71 15.96
CA ASN A 256 -7.67 7.33 14.76
C ASN A 256 -6.60 8.13 13.99
N GLY A 257 -5.73 8.88 14.69
CA GLY A 257 -4.66 9.64 14.05
C GLY A 257 -3.66 8.75 13.28
N TYR A 258 -3.35 7.56 13.80
CA TYR A 258 -2.51 6.60 13.07
C TYR A 258 -3.23 6.01 11.85
N TYR A 259 -4.51 5.66 11.96
CA TYR A 259 -5.29 5.19 10.81
C TYR A 259 -5.48 6.28 9.75
N ASP A 260 -5.67 7.54 10.14
CA ASP A 260 -5.77 8.67 9.22
C ASP A 260 -4.47 8.86 8.43
N LEU A 261 -3.33 8.70 9.09
CA LEU A 261 -2.03 8.74 8.42
C LEU A 261 -1.84 7.55 7.48
N ALA A 262 -2.24 6.34 7.89
CA ALA A 262 -2.23 5.16 7.04
C ALA A 262 -3.10 5.36 5.78
N ASN A 263 -4.31 5.89 5.94
CA ASN A 263 -5.24 6.22 4.84
C ASN A 263 -4.68 7.31 3.93
N THR A 264 -3.96 8.29 4.49
CA THR A 264 -3.23 9.29 3.71
C THR A 264 -2.17 8.61 2.85
N MET A 265 -1.39 7.66 3.39
CA MET A 265 -0.40 6.90 2.61
C MET A 265 -1.06 6.10 1.47
N LEU A 266 -2.21 5.46 1.70
CA LEU A 266 -2.97 4.79 0.63
C LEU A 266 -3.38 5.77 -0.48
N SER A 267 -3.84 6.96 -0.11
CA SER A 267 -4.20 8.00 -1.07
C SER A 267 -2.99 8.43 -1.91
N VAL A 268 -1.83 8.59 -1.29
CA VAL A 268 -0.58 8.93 -1.99
C VAL A 268 -0.12 7.79 -2.91
N ILE A 269 -0.26 6.53 -2.49
CA ILE A 269 0.01 5.35 -3.33
C ILE A 269 -0.86 5.41 -4.59
N LEU A 270 -2.17 5.64 -4.46
CA LEU A 270 -3.07 5.72 -5.62
C LEU A 270 -2.67 6.85 -6.58
N VAL A 271 -2.26 8.01 -6.05
CA VAL A 271 -1.73 9.11 -6.87
C VAL A 271 -0.44 8.69 -7.57
N ASN A 272 0.47 8.00 -6.87
CA ASN A 272 1.70 7.48 -7.45
C ASN A 272 1.44 6.54 -8.64
N HIS A 273 0.46 5.63 -8.52
CA HIS A 273 0.02 4.77 -9.63
C HIS A 273 -0.41 5.57 -10.86
N VAL A 274 -1.25 6.60 -10.67
CA VAL A 274 -1.74 7.44 -11.77
C VAL A 274 -0.59 8.22 -12.43
N VAL A 275 0.26 8.87 -11.61
CA VAL A 275 1.41 9.63 -12.10
C VAL A 275 2.39 8.71 -12.83
N SER A 276 2.67 7.53 -12.29
CA SER A 276 3.55 6.54 -12.92
C SER A 276 3.02 6.06 -14.27
N ALA A 277 1.70 5.82 -14.38
CA ALA A 277 1.04 5.44 -15.62
C ALA A 277 1.15 6.52 -16.71
N ILE A 278 0.91 7.78 -16.35
CA ILE A 278 1.04 8.91 -17.26
C ILE A 278 2.49 9.09 -17.71
N ASP A 279 3.46 9.04 -16.77
CA ASP A 279 4.88 9.13 -17.12
C ASP A 279 5.34 7.98 -18.02
N ALA A 280 4.78 6.77 -17.85
CA ALA A 280 5.11 5.63 -18.68
C ALA A 280 4.62 5.81 -20.13
N ALA A 281 3.41 6.38 -20.32
CA ALA A 281 2.92 6.73 -21.65
C ALA A 281 3.86 7.71 -22.35
N PHE A 282 4.29 8.77 -21.66
CA PHE A 282 5.23 9.74 -22.22
C PHE A 282 6.62 9.14 -22.47
N SER A 283 7.09 8.27 -21.58
CA SER A 283 8.35 7.55 -21.75
C SER A 283 8.35 6.70 -23.01
N ALA A 284 7.21 6.09 -23.38
CA ALA A 284 7.09 5.34 -24.64
C ALA A 284 7.19 6.25 -25.86
N LYS A 285 6.58 7.44 -25.81
CA LYS A 285 6.71 8.44 -26.88
C LYS A 285 8.18 8.86 -27.05
N LYS A 286 8.84 9.21 -25.95
CA LYS A 286 10.25 9.62 -25.95
C LYS A 286 11.17 8.49 -26.45
N TYR A 287 10.90 7.24 -26.06
CA TYR A 287 11.62 6.08 -26.57
C TYR A 287 11.49 5.99 -28.11
N ASN A 288 10.27 6.13 -28.63
CA ASN A 288 10.01 6.06 -30.08
C ASN A 288 10.64 7.22 -30.85
N GLU A 289 10.65 8.44 -30.30
CA GLU A 289 11.35 9.60 -30.89
C GLU A 289 12.86 9.33 -30.95
N GLY A 290 13.45 8.74 -29.89
CA GLY A 290 14.86 8.35 -29.87
C GLY A 290 15.25 7.32 -30.95
N LEU A 291 14.30 6.46 -31.36
CA LEU A 291 14.52 5.50 -32.46
C LEU A 291 14.60 6.18 -33.84
N GLN A 292 13.93 7.30 -34.02
CA GLN A 292 13.97 8.06 -35.28
C GLN A 292 15.33 8.73 -35.50
N TYR A 293 16.07 9.03 -34.44
CA TYR A 293 17.43 9.57 -34.49
C TYR A 293 18.48 8.45 -34.47
N SER A 294 18.47 7.53 -35.43
CA SER A 294 19.51 6.49 -35.53
C SER A 294 20.61 6.88 -36.52
N PHE A 295 21.86 6.68 -36.09
CA PHE A 295 23.08 6.92 -36.88
C PHE A 295 23.24 5.75 -37.87
N ARG A 296 23.25 6.04 -39.17
CA ARG A 296 23.49 5.03 -40.21
C ARG A 296 24.94 5.17 -40.69
N ALA A 297 25.76 4.17 -40.38
CA ALA A 297 27.04 3.97 -41.05
C ALA A 297 26.77 3.15 -42.31
N SER A 298 27.04 3.70 -43.49
CA SER A 298 26.96 2.98 -44.76
C SER A 298 28.27 3.09 -45.51
N SER A 299 28.73 1.98 -46.09
CA SER A 299 29.89 1.95 -46.98
C SER A 299 29.37 1.89 -48.41
N ARG A 300 29.80 2.83 -49.26
CA ARG A 300 29.50 2.80 -50.71
C ARG A 300 30.80 2.85 -51.50
N ARG A 301 30.92 1.99 -52.51
CA ARG A 301 32.04 2.02 -53.45
C ARG A 301 31.73 2.96 -54.61
N VAL A 302 32.57 3.97 -54.79
CA VAL A 302 32.52 4.91 -55.91
C VAL A 302 33.93 4.97 -56.50
N ALA A 303 34.04 4.71 -57.80
CA ALA A 303 35.32 4.74 -58.54
C ALA A 303 36.47 3.91 -57.88
N GLY A 304 36.16 2.71 -57.39
CA GLY A 304 37.16 1.77 -56.87
C GLY A 304 37.71 2.08 -55.46
N ARG A 305 37.17 3.08 -54.74
CA ARG A 305 37.50 3.36 -53.33
C ARG A 305 36.26 3.20 -52.44
N SER A 306 36.42 2.67 -51.23
CA SER A 306 35.33 2.61 -50.25
C SER A 306 35.19 3.95 -49.54
N LEU A 307 34.01 4.56 -49.65
CA LEU A 307 33.63 5.73 -48.87
C LEU A 307 32.80 5.26 -47.68
N ASN A 308 33.34 5.43 -46.48
CA ASN A 308 32.59 5.25 -45.24
C ASN A 308 31.77 6.52 -45.02
N MET A 309 30.46 6.41 -45.16
CA MET A 309 29.51 7.48 -44.88
C MET A 309 28.94 7.27 -43.48
N TYR A 310 29.12 8.27 -42.63
CA TYR A 310 28.46 8.36 -41.34
C TYR A 310 27.38 9.43 -41.45
N GLY A 311 26.11 9.07 -41.27
CA GLY A 311 25.00 10.00 -41.39
C GLY A 311 23.96 9.81 -40.29
N VAL A 312 23.40 10.90 -39.80
CA VAL A 312 22.15 10.87 -39.03
C VAL A 312 21.02 10.72 -40.03
N VAL A 313 20.25 9.63 -39.94
CA VAL A 313 19.06 9.47 -40.79
C VAL A 313 17.88 10.05 -40.03
N LEU A 314 17.32 11.14 -40.54
CA LEU A 314 16.01 11.65 -40.13
C LEU A 314 14.98 10.92 -40.99
N THR A 315 14.18 10.03 -40.38
CA THR A 315 12.98 9.50 -41.03
C THR A 315 11.78 10.30 -40.56
N TRP A 316 11.37 11.25 -41.41
CA TRP A 316 10.11 11.99 -41.28
C TRP A 316 8.93 11.14 -41.76
#